data_AF-A0AAV6K829-F1
#
_entry.id   AF-A0AAV6K829-F1
#
_cell.length_a   1.000
_cell.length_b   1.000
_cell.length_c   1.000
_cell.angle_alpha   90.00
_cell.angle_beta   90.00
_cell.angle_gamma   90.00
#
_symmetry.space_group_name_H-M   'P 1'
#
loop_
_entity.id
_entity.type
_entity.pdbx_description
1 polymer ?
#
loop_
_entity_poly.entity_id
_entity_poly.type
_entity_poly.pdbx_seq_one_letter_code
_entity_poly.pdbx_strand_id
1 'polypeptide(L)'
;MMDPDALPCVIVTDRELALVNAITRVFPTASHLLCRWHIGQNVYAKCRKMFDETTWALFKHAWDSLVYSPTISLYEQALCTMKREFVLYPDAIKYVETSWLGPYRQKFVSAWTNNVMHFGNLTSNRVESEHAKLKSHISNCQANFSAAWAKMHDLVKLQITDIKGSFEKSLNCWQHQFRIPIFDHLRGAASQTAMGLMLPEIKKIDDMVVEDKVDCGCPIRRTHGLPCAHEIAPFKNRSEPIPLSLINDHWKMPSFEKRKDDGAILDLMNAEWNIFMAKMVGQNPMTHIHWMNTLKPILNPSTTSLSSPQQKVQTRGRKLGKNPKAKAVVKKRPKANAKAGVDDNSPKAKAVVRTPKAAKELPRPKKPKLVETLFVGPYLNNFPEPIRPHVKSITDVRSDGNCGYRAVAYFMHQSEHNWKTCRNDLLLEVNNHYDLYENMTGIGGANKLRYRLSFFQDGTAPEDRWMIFPDMGHVVASTYNVVVVLLSQVQCLTFLPLHSRPPSSDKIRVLGIGLVNGDHFVQVDLKACSPMPPIANYWFKFRWEEAKEWETLFSLQIEAFKAIIGSDVATAESFDVD
;
A
#
# COMPACT_ATOMS: atom_id res chain seq x y z
N MET A 1 -10.16 10.09 -17.48
CA MET A 1 -9.63 10.35 -16.12
C MET A 1 -8.13 10.12 -16.14
N MET A 2 -7.38 10.53 -15.11
CA MET A 2 -6.01 10.02 -14.94
C MET A 2 -6.07 8.51 -14.69
N ASP A 3 -5.06 7.80 -15.17
CA ASP A 3 -4.80 6.39 -14.90
C ASP A 3 -4.76 6.14 -13.37
N PRO A 4 -5.41 5.10 -12.81
CA PRO A 4 -5.33 4.79 -11.38
C PRO A 4 -3.90 4.56 -10.89
N ASP A 5 -3.04 3.97 -11.73
CA ASP A 5 -1.63 3.74 -11.42
C ASP A 5 -0.81 5.05 -11.51
N ALA A 6 -1.42 6.12 -12.03
CA ALA A 6 -0.91 7.49 -12.00
C ALA A 6 -1.64 8.40 -10.98
N LEU A 7 -2.48 7.86 -10.09
CA LEU A 7 -3.06 8.66 -9.00
C LEU A 7 -1.97 9.12 -8.03
N PRO A 8 -2.00 10.38 -7.56
CA PRO A 8 -0.94 10.92 -6.73
C PRO A 8 -0.96 10.32 -5.32
N CYS A 9 0.00 9.44 -5.01
CA CYS A 9 0.22 8.90 -3.65
C CYS A 9 0.50 10.00 -2.60
N VAL A 10 0.97 11.17 -3.02
CA VAL A 10 1.27 12.33 -2.18
C VAL A 10 0.76 13.60 -2.86
N ILE A 11 0.06 14.45 -2.13
CA ILE A 11 -0.45 15.74 -2.63
C ILE A 11 0.03 16.84 -1.70
N VAL A 12 0.64 17.90 -2.24
CA VAL A 12 1.12 19.06 -1.48
C VAL A 12 0.30 20.28 -1.87
N THR A 13 -0.32 20.96 -0.91
CA THR A 13 -1.10 22.19 -1.17
C THR A 13 -0.84 23.26 -0.11
N ASP A 14 -1.34 24.46 -0.36
CA ASP A 14 -1.51 25.45 0.69
C ASP A 14 -2.66 25.07 1.64
N ARG A 15 -2.76 25.79 2.76
CA ARG A 15 -3.82 25.58 3.76
C ARG A 15 -5.14 26.25 3.34
N GLU A 16 -5.67 25.85 2.19
CA GLU A 16 -6.97 26.27 1.67
C GLU A 16 -8.03 25.21 2.00
N LEU A 17 -8.92 25.52 2.95
CA LEU A 17 -9.75 24.48 3.60
C LEU A 17 -10.72 23.76 2.65
N ALA A 18 -11.22 24.42 1.60
CA ALA A 18 -12.10 23.76 0.64
C ALA A 18 -11.32 22.74 -0.18
N LEU A 19 -10.13 23.09 -0.68
CA LEU A 19 -9.21 22.16 -1.34
C LEU A 19 -8.77 21.00 -0.43
N VAL A 20 -8.43 21.25 0.85
CA VAL A 20 -8.11 20.17 1.81
C VAL A 20 -9.29 19.19 1.96
N ASN A 21 -10.51 19.71 2.09
CA ASN A 21 -11.73 18.89 2.19
C ASN A 21 -12.04 18.13 0.90
N ALA A 22 -11.78 18.73 -0.27
CA ALA A 22 -11.93 18.07 -1.56
C ALA A 22 -10.92 16.94 -1.74
N ILE A 23 -9.63 17.18 -1.45
CA ILE A 23 -8.58 16.14 -1.48
C ILE A 23 -8.92 14.97 -0.57
N THR A 24 -9.36 15.25 0.67
CA THR A 24 -9.73 14.20 1.64
C THR A 24 -10.89 13.32 1.14
N ARG A 25 -11.73 13.82 0.24
CA ARG A 25 -12.86 13.08 -0.35
C ARG A 25 -12.51 12.37 -1.66
N VAL A 26 -11.69 12.99 -2.51
CA VAL A 26 -11.38 12.51 -3.87
C VAL A 26 -10.16 11.58 -3.87
N PHE A 27 -9.18 11.84 -2.98
CA PHE A 27 -7.94 11.06 -2.85
C PHE A 27 -7.74 10.60 -1.39
N PRO A 28 -8.67 9.81 -0.82
CA PRO A 28 -8.63 9.43 0.60
C PRO A 28 -7.41 8.58 1.00
N THR A 29 -6.78 7.92 0.02
CA THR A 29 -5.54 7.13 0.19
C THR A 29 -4.26 7.95 0.05
N ALA A 30 -4.34 9.18 -0.50
CA ALA A 30 -3.17 10.01 -0.75
C ALA A 30 -2.70 10.71 0.53
N SER A 31 -1.37 10.71 0.74
CA SER A 31 -0.76 11.48 1.82
C SER A 31 -0.83 12.98 1.49
N HIS A 32 -1.81 13.67 2.08
CA HIS A 32 -1.96 15.12 1.90
C HIS A 32 -1.06 15.90 2.87
N LEU A 33 -0.06 16.59 2.32
CA LEU A 33 0.90 17.45 2.99
C LEU A 33 0.57 18.94 2.73
N LEU A 34 1.07 19.83 3.60
CA LEU A 34 0.93 21.27 3.43
C LEU A 34 2.26 21.94 3.08
N CYS A 35 2.21 22.96 2.22
CA CYS A 35 3.35 23.74 1.77
C CYS A 35 4.07 24.39 2.97
N ARG A 36 5.24 23.85 3.31
CA ARG A 36 6.04 24.31 4.46
C ARG A 36 6.44 25.79 4.34
N TRP A 37 6.74 26.24 3.12
CA TRP A 37 7.14 27.62 2.85
C TRP A 37 6.00 28.61 3.13
N HIS A 38 4.80 28.37 2.60
CA HIS A 38 3.64 29.22 2.87
C HIS A 38 3.21 29.21 4.33
N ILE A 39 3.34 28.09 5.05
CA ILE A 39 3.16 28.06 6.50
C ILE A 39 4.19 28.99 7.18
N GLY A 40 5.46 28.87 6.81
CA GLY A 40 6.53 29.76 7.27
C GLY A 40 6.20 31.23 7.04
N GLN A 41 5.85 31.64 5.81
CA GLN A 41 5.48 33.02 5.51
C GLN A 41 4.28 33.53 6.32
N ASN A 42 3.24 32.70 6.52
CA ASN A 42 2.09 33.06 7.34
C ASN A 42 2.43 33.15 8.84
N VAL A 43 3.37 32.36 9.33
CA VAL A 43 3.93 32.52 10.67
C VAL A 43 4.74 33.81 10.74
N TYR A 44 5.56 34.09 9.75
CA TYR A 44 6.44 35.25 9.72
C TYR A 44 5.68 36.58 9.63
N ALA A 45 4.72 36.70 8.72
CA ALA A 45 3.89 37.89 8.57
C ALA A 45 3.08 38.22 9.85
N LYS A 46 2.60 37.20 10.57
CA LYS A 46 1.82 37.39 11.81
C LYS A 46 2.72 37.67 13.02
N CYS A 47 3.78 36.90 13.19
CA CYS A 47 4.66 36.98 14.36
C CYS A 47 5.66 38.14 14.28
N ARG A 48 6.10 38.60 13.09
CA ARG A 48 7.12 39.67 12.97
C ARG A 48 6.78 40.91 13.80
N LYS A 49 5.51 41.27 13.90
CA LYS A 49 5.03 42.45 14.65
C LYS A 49 5.08 42.31 16.17
N MET A 50 5.40 41.13 16.68
CA MET A 50 5.44 40.79 18.11
C MET A 50 6.87 40.81 18.70
N PHE A 51 7.90 41.03 17.88
CA PHE A 51 9.31 40.91 18.25
C PHE A 51 10.14 42.11 17.75
N ASP A 52 11.18 42.48 18.51
CA ASP A 52 12.31 43.29 18.00
C ASP A 52 13.13 42.49 16.97
N GLU A 53 14.08 43.13 16.26
CA GLU A 53 14.86 42.45 15.20
C GLU A 53 15.75 41.31 15.72
N THR A 54 16.32 41.44 16.92
CA THR A 54 17.23 40.44 17.50
C THR A 54 16.44 39.21 17.97
N THR A 55 15.37 39.42 18.76
CA THR A 55 14.50 38.31 19.20
C THR A 55 13.76 37.69 18.02
N TRP A 56 13.45 38.47 16.98
CA TRP A 56 12.86 37.96 15.74
C TRP A 56 13.77 36.97 15.01
N ALA A 57 15.08 37.23 14.96
CA ALA A 57 16.06 36.29 14.39
C ALA A 57 16.06 34.95 15.14
N LEU A 58 16.06 34.99 16.47
CA LEU A 58 15.99 33.80 17.33
C LEU A 58 14.67 33.03 17.13
N PHE A 59 13.54 33.74 17.07
CA PHE A 59 12.22 33.10 16.88
C PHE A 59 12.12 32.37 15.53
N LYS A 60 12.60 32.98 14.43
CA LYS A 60 12.69 32.30 13.12
C LYS A 60 13.53 31.03 13.22
N HIS A 61 14.72 31.11 13.82
CA HIS A 61 15.61 29.96 13.97
C HIS A 61 14.97 28.83 14.80
N ALA A 62 14.31 29.17 15.92
CA ALA A 62 13.60 28.19 16.75
C ALA A 62 12.41 27.55 16.01
N TRP A 63 11.64 28.34 15.25
CA TRP A 63 10.55 27.85 14.41
C TRP A 63 11.05 26.92 13.30
N ASP A 64 12.09 27.31 12.56
CA ASP A 64 12.67 26.45 11.53
C ASP A 64 13.23 25.17 12.17
N SER A 65 14.00 25.25 13.25
CA SER A 65 14.53 24.07 13.97
C SER A 65 13.41 23.10 14.41
N LEU A 66 12.30 23.64 14.91
CA LEU A 66 11.11 22.86 15.26
C LEU A 66 10.51 22.17 14.03
N VAL A 67 10.32 22.88 12.92
CA VAL A 67 9.68 22.34 11.71
C VAL A 67 10.56 21.33 10.97
N TYR A 68 11.88 21.53 10.98
CA TYR A 68 12.86 20.62 10.36
C TYR A 68 13.27 19.46 11.28
N SER A 69 12.83 19.42 12.55
CA SER A 69 13.12 18.35 13.51
C SER A 69 12.82 16.96 12.93
N PRO A 70 13.82 16.04 12.85
CA PRO A 70 13.71 14.82 12.03
C PRO A 70 12.96 13.67 12.72
N THR A 71 12.74 13.74 14.03
CA THR A 71 12.04 12.74 14.85
C THR A 71 11.05 13.39 15.80
N ILE A 72 10.05 12.65 16.27
CA ILE A 72 9.01 13.17 17.19
C ILE A 72 9.64 13.66 18.51
N SER A 73 10.60 12.91 19.07
CA SER A 73 11.32 13.30 20.30
C SER A 73 12.07 14.63 20.16
N LEU A 74 12.79 14.83 19.05
CA LEU A 74 13.49 16.10 18.79
C LEU A 74 12.52 17.26 18.56
N TYR A 75 11.37 17.00 17.91
CA TYR A 75 10.29 17.99 17.77
C TYR A 75 9.70 18.38 19.14
N GLU A 76 9.43 17.42 20.02
CA GLU A 76 8.89 17.67 21.36
C GLU A 76 9.90 18.45 22.23
N GLN A 77 11.18 18.10 22.14
CA GLN A 77 12.26 18.85 22.79
C GLN A 77 12.34 20.28 22.25
N ALA A 78 12.36 20.47 20.92
CA ALA A 78 12.40 21.79 20.29
C ALA A 78 11.17 22.64 20.66
N LEU A 79 9.98 22.04 20.73
CA LEU A 79 8.75 22.73 21.15
C LEU A 79 8.83 23.17 22.61
N CYS A 80 9.35 22.30 23.48
CA CYS A 80 9.55 22.61 24.90
C CYS A 80 10.57 23.74 25.09
N THR A 81 11.69 23.73 24.35
CA THR A 81 12.69 24.80 24.34
C THR A 81 12.09 26.11 23.83
N MET A 82 11.43 26.10 22.67
CA MET A 82 10.81 27.29 22.08
C MET A 82 9.77 27.93 23.02
N LYS A 83 8.96 27.12 23.73
CA LYS A 83 8.01 27.62 24.74
C LYS A 83 8.69 28.29 25.94
N ARG A 84 9.87 27.82 26.34
CA ARG A 84 10.65 28.38 27.46
C ARG A 84 11.36 29.67 27.05
N GLU A 85 12.02 29.66 25.89
CA GLU A 85 12.76 30.82 25.35
C GLU A 85 11.83 32.00 25.06
N PHE A 86 10.66 31.74 24.48
CA PHE A 86 9.68 32.78 24.12
C PHE A 86 8.51 32.87 25.11
N VAL A 87 8.73 32.54 26.38
CA VAL A 87 7.71 32.61 27.45
C VAL A 87 7.13 34.03 27.63
N LEU A 88 7.92 35.07 27.35
CA LEU A 88 7.50 36.47 27.37
C LEU A 88 6.65 36.87 26.15
N TYR A 89 6.49 35.99 25.17
CA TYR A 89 5.74 36.21 23.93
C TYR A 89 4.59 35.19 23.77
N PRO A 90 3.66 35.11 24.76
CA PRO A 90 2.64 34.06 24.82
C PRO A 90 1.70 34.08 23.61
N ASP A 91 1.44 35.24 23.00
CA ASP A 91 0.58 35.35 21.81
C ASP A 91 1.22 34.72 20.56
N ALA A 92 2.54 34.81 20.40
CA ALA A 92 3.26 34.20 19.30
C ALA A 92 3.23 32.66 19.40
N ILE A 93 3.51 32.14 20.61
CA ILE A 93 3.42 30.71 20.93
C ILE A 93 1.98 30.21 20.74
N LYS A 94 0.99 30.88 21.33
CA LYS A 94 -0.44 30.53 21.23
C LYS A 94 -0.91 30.51 19.79
N TYR A 95 -0.54 31.50 18.97
CA TYR A 95 -0.88 31.52 17.54
C TYR A 95 -0.27 30.32 16.81
N VAL A 96 1.02 30.06 16.99
CA VAL A 96 1.72 28.91 16.37
C VAL A 96 1.10 27.58 16.77
N GLU A 97 0.82 27.37 18.06
CA GLU A 97 0.23 26.13 18.55
C GLU A 97 -1.20 25.92 18.03
N THR A 98 -2.07 26.92 18.19
CA THR A 98 -3.49 26.77 17.87
C THR A 98 -3.77 26.77 16.37
N SER A 99 -3.02 27.56 15.59
CA SER A 99 -3.30 27.77 14.15
C SER A 99 -2.55 26.80 13.23
N TRP A 100 -1.46 26.18 13.70
CA TRP A 100 -0.56 25.36 12.88
C TRP A 100 -0.20 24.02 13.52
N LEU A 101 0.43 24.00 14.70
CA LEU A 101 0.96 22.75 15.27
C LEU A 101 -0.12 21.79 15.76
N GLY A 102 -1.17 22.32 16.40
CA GLY A 102 -2.30 21.54 16.91
C GLY A 102 -3.02 20.79 15.79
N PRO A 103 -3.56 21.48 14.76
CA PRO A 103 -4.33 20.82 13.71
C PRO A 103 -3.49 20.19 12.59
N TYR A 104 -2.27 20.69 12.33
CA TYR A 104 -1.55 20.39 11.08
C TYR A 104 -0.12 19.87 11.20
N ARG A 105 0.50 19.74 12.39
CA ARG A 105 1.93 19.34 12.50
C ARG A 105 2.31 18.11 11.67
N GLN A 106 1.43 17.10 11.62
CA GLN A 106 1.63 15.86 10.88
C GLN A 106 1.77 16.06 9.36
N LYS A 107 1.26 17.17 8.81
CA LYS A 107 1.23 17.48 7.37
C LYS A 107 2.42 18.32 6.89
N PHE A 108 3.26 18.88 7.78
CA PHE A 108 4.38 19.74 7.35
C PHE A 108 5.66 19.66 8.17
N VAL A 109 5.65 19.09 9.38
CA VAL A 109 6.87 18.95 10.21
C VAL A 109 7.61 17.66 9.85
N SER A 110 8.94 17.75 9.69
CA SER A 110 9.80 16.65 9.22
C SER A 110 9.62 15.35 10.00
N ALA A 111 9.42 15.41 11.32
CA ALA A 111 9.15 14.25 12.18
C ALA A 111 8.02 13.33 11.69
N TRP A 112 7.03 13.87 10.98
CA TRP A 112 5.95 13.10 10.34
C TRP A 112 6.13 12.99 8.83
N THR A 113 6.50 14.07 8.13
CA THR A 113 6.64 14.03 6.67
C THR A 113 7.78 13.13 6.20
N ASN A 114 8.80 12.86 7.04
CA ASN A 114 9.89 11.92 6.76
C ASN A 114 9.46 10.44 6.67
N ASN A 115 8.17 10.16 6.83
CA ASN A 115 7.56 8.83 6.64
C ASN A 115 6.71 8.75 5.36
N VAL A 116 6.72 9.80 4.53
CA VAL A 116 5.97 9.90 3.27
C VAL A 116 6.94 10.06 2.10
N MET A 117 6.76 9.30 1.02
CA MET A 117 7.63 9.33 -0.16
C MET A 117 7.30 10.52 -1.07
N HIS A 118 7.64 11.73 -0.61
CA HIS A 118 7.31 13.00 -1.27
C HIS A 118 8.36 13.48 -2.29
N PHE A 119 9.46 12.74 -2.50
CA PHE A 119 10.55 13.04 -3.44
C PHE A 119 11.13 14.46 -3.30
N GLY A 120 11.22 14.95 -2.05
CA GLY A 120 11.69 16.30 -1.74
C GLY A 120 10.65 17.42 -1.97
N ASN A 121 9.48 17.12 -2.53
CA ASN A 121 8.40 18.09 -2.73
C ASN A 121 7.66 18.34 -1.41
N LEU A 122 8.00 19.42 -0.72
CA LEU A 122 7.32 19.91 0.51
C LEU A 122 6.79 21.34 0.36
N THR A 123 6.86 21.90 -0.86
CA THR A 123 6.40 23.26 -1.19
C THR A 123 5.71 23.28 -2.55
N SER A 124 4.83 24.27 -2.74
CA SER A 124 4.08 24.54 -3.97
C SER A 124 4.89 25.31 -5.04
N ASN A 125 6.12 25.74 -4.71
CA ASN A 125 6.97 26.61 -5.52
C ASN A 125 7.10 26.19 -7.00
N ARG A 126 7.13 24.89 -7.31
CA ARG A 126 7.20 24.38 -8.68
C ARG A 126 5.96 24.76 -9.50
N VAL A 127 4.77 24.61 -8.92
CA VAL A 127 3.49 24.96 -9.56
C VAL A 127 3.39 26.48 -9.72
N GLU A 128 3.81 27.23 -8.71
CA GLU A 128 3.86 28.70 -8.76
C GLU A 128 4.82 29.22 -9.84
N SER A 129 6.00 28.61 -10.00
CA SER A 129 6.96 29.02 -11.04
C SER A 129 6.44 28.75 -12.45
N GLU A 130 5.78 27.61 -12.70
CA GLU A 130 5.16 27.35 -14.00
C GLU A 130 3.94 28.25 -14.25
N HIS A 131 3.14 28.55 -13.22
CA HIS A 131 2.04 29.51 -13.32
C HIS A 131 2.54 30.93 -13.62
N ALA A 132 3.68 31.34 -13.06
CA ALA A 132 4.31 32.63 -13.35
C ALA A 132 4.85 32.69 -14.80
N LYS A 133 5.51 31.64 -15.28
CA LYS A 133 5.92 31.51 -16.70
C LYS A 133 4.72 31.59 -17.64
N LEU A 134 3.65 30.86 -17.35
CA LEU A 134 2.42 30.87 -18.13
C LEU A 134 1.79 32.26 -18.22
N LYS A 135 1.66 32.98 -17.10
CA LYS A 135 1.16 34.37 -17.09
C LYS A 135 2.02 35.30 -17.94
N SER A 136 3.35 35.20 -17.79
CA SER A 136 4.31 35.97 -18.58
C SER A 136 4.14 35.73 -20.09
N HIS A 137 4.00 34.46 -20.48
CA HIS A 137 3.86 34.07 -21.88
C HIS A 137 2.51 34.48 -22.49
N ILE A 138 1.40 34.37 -21.75
CA ILE A 138 0.07 34.86 -22.20
C ILE A 138 0.06 36.38 -22.39
N SER A 139 0.79 37.12 -21.54
CA SER A 139 1.07 38.56 -21.56
C SER A 139 -0.10 39.56 -21.58
N ASN A 140 -1.32 39.16 -21.93
CA ASN A 140 -2.51 40.01 -21.92
C ASN A 140 -3.72 39.25 -21.34
N CYS A 141 -4.33 39.78 -20.28
CA CYS A 141 -5.54 39.23 -19.65
C CYS A 141 -6.82 39.40 -20.48
N GLN A 142 -6.80 40.22 -21.53
CA GLN A 142 -7.90 40.42 -22.49
C GLN A 142 -7.73 39.58 -23.77
N ALA A 143 -6.74 38.67 -23.84
CA ALA A 143 -6.59 37.78 -24.98
C ALA A 143 -7.83 36.87 -25.15
N ASN A 144 -8.36 36.78 -26.37
CA ASN A 144 -9.43 35.83 -26.67
C ASN A 144 -8.93 34.37 -26.54
N PHE A 145 -9.86 33.42 -26.40
CA PHE A 145 -9.53 32.01 -26.16
C PHE A 145 -8.56 31.43 -27.20
N SER A 146 -8.73 31.75 -28.49
CA SER A 146 -7.85 31.24 -29.56
C SER A 146 -6.42 31.77 -29.43
N ALA A 147 -6.25 33.05 -29.10
CA ALA A 147 -4.93 33.66 -28.90
C ALA A 147 -4.25 33.15 -27.62
N ALA A 148 -5.02 32.96 -26.53
CA ALA A 148 -4.52 32.37 -25.30
C ALA A 148 -4.12 30.89 -25.52
N TRP A 149 -4.93 30.12 -26.25
CA TRP A 149 -4.65 28.71 -26.58
C TRP A 149 -3.38 28.54 -27.41
N ALA A 150 -3.19 29.34 -28.47
CA ALA A 150 -1.98 29.29 -29.29
C ALA A 150 -0.72 29.51 -28.44
N LYS A 151 -0.73 30.55 -27.59
CA LYS A 151 0.36 30.83 -26.64
C LYS A 151 0.58 29.70 -25.63
N MET A 152 -0.48 29.12 -25.08
CA MET A 152 -0.36 27.96 -24.18
C MET A 152 0.28 26.76 -24.87
N HIS A 153 -0.13 26.48 -26.11
CA HIS A 153 0.40 25.38 -26.91
C HIS A 153 1.88 25.57 -27.26
N ASP A 154 2.30 26.79 -27.61
CA ASP A 154 3.70 27.08 -27.93
C ASP A 154 4.60 27.07 -26.69
N LEU A 155 4.11 27.51 -25.52
CA LEU A 155 4.81 27.32 -24.24
C LEU A 155 5.01 25.83 -23.91
N VAL A 156 3.99 24.98 -24.12
CA VAL A 156 4.09 23.53 -23.89
C VAL A 156 5.09 22.88 -24.85
N LYS A 157 5.13 23.28 -26.13
CA LYS A 157 6.19 22.83 -27.07
C LYS A 157 7.59 23.22 -26.60
N LEU A 158 7.76 24.45 -26.11
CA LEU A 158 9.04 24.94 -25.59
C LEU A 158 9.48 24.12 -24.38
N GLN A 159 8.58 23.91 -23.40
CA GLN A 159 8.84 23.05 -22.23
C GLN A 159 9.21 21.62 -22.63
N ILE A 160 8.52 21.00 -23.61
CA ILE A 160 8.86 19.66 -24.12
C ILE A 160 10.26 19.65 -24.73
N THR A 161 10.64 20.72 -25.44
CA THR A 161 11.97 20.86 -26.06
C THR A 161 13.06 21.03 -25.00
N ASP A 162 12.83 21.88 -24.00
CA ASP A 162 13.73 22.08 -22.85
C ASP A 162 13.93 20.79 -22.05
N ILE A 163 12.86 20.01 -21.83
CA ILE A 163 12.91 18.71 -21.14
C ILE A 163 13.75 17.70 -21.94
N LYS A 164 13.56 17.62 -23.27
CA LYS A 164 14.37 16.75 -24.14
C LYS A 164 15.85 17.13 -24.10
N GLY A 165 16.18 18.41 -24.26
CA GLY A 165 17.56 18.91 -24.15
C GLY A 165 18.17 18.69 -22.76
N SER A 166 17.35 18.79 -21.70
CA SER A 166 17.74 18.43 -20.34
C SER A 166 18.10 16.94 -20.20
N PHE A 167 17.33 16.04 -20.82
CA PHE A 167 17.63 14.60 -20.79
C PHE A 167 18.87 14.26 -21.62
N GLU A 168 19.02 14.80 -22.83
CA GLU A 168 20.21 14.62 -23.66
C GLU A 168 21.47 15.11 -22.94
N LYS A 169 21.41 16.28 -22.30
CA LYS A 169 22.49 16.80 -21.45
C LYS A 169 22.75 15.90 -20.25
N SER A 170 21.71 15.36 -19.61
CA SER A 170 21.85 14.44 -18.49
C SER A 170 22.48 13.10 -18.88
N LEU A 171 22.26 12.62 -20.11
CA LEU A 171 22.84 11.39 -20.66
C LEU A 171 24.31 11.57 -21.10
N ASN A 172 24.66 12.73 -21.67
CA ASN A 172 25.95 12.93 -22.32
C ASN A 172 26.96 13.76 -21.49
N CYS A 173 26.51 14.58 -20.54
CA CYS A 173 27.38 15.55 -19.84
C CYS A 173 27.44 15.31 -18.33
N TRP A 174 28.52 14.69 -17.86
CA TRP A 174 28.72 14.33 -16.45
C TRP A 174 29.62 15.31 -15.70
N GLN A 175 29.13 15.86 -14.59
CA GLN A 175 29.94 16.64 -13.65
C GLN A 175 31.04 15.76 -13.03
N HIS A 176 32.21 16.34 -12.74
CA HIS A 176 33.36 15.61 -12.19
C HIS A 176 33.03 14.83 -10.91
N GLN A 177 32.20 15.40 -10.03
CA GLN A 177 31.78 14.78 -8.77
C GLN A 177 30.98 13.47 -8.91
N PHE A 178 30.48 13.13 -10.12
CA PHE A 178 29.79 11.87 -10.39
C PHE A 178 30.69 10.82 -11.09
N ARG A 179 31.96 11.14 -11.35
CA ARG A 179 32.97 10.24 -11.96
C ARG A 179 33.67 9.38 -10.90
N ILE A 180 32.89 8.79 -10.00
CA ILE A 180 33.37 7.89 -8.93
C ILE A 180 32.83 6.46 -9.19
N PRO A 181 33.63 5.40 -8.94
CA PRO A 181 33.26 4.01 -9.29
C PRO A 181 31.91 3.55 -8.74
N ILE A 182 31.55 4.05 -7.55
CA ILE A 182 30.29 3.72 -6.87
C ILE A 182 29.01 4.12 -7.65
N PHE A 183 29.14 5.00 -8.66
CA PHE A 183 28.04 5.42 -9.52
C PHE A 183 28.07 4.81 -10.94
N ASP A 184 28.94 3.82 -11.21
CA ASP A 184 29.15 3.31 -12.57
C ASP A 184 27.87 2.79 -13.23
N HIS A 185 27.05 2.01 -12.51
CA HIS A 185 25.75 1.51 -12.99
C HIS A 185 24.63 2.58 -13.01
N LEU A 186 24.86 3.76 -12.44
CA LEU A 186 23.87 4.83 -12.35
C LEU A 186 24.06 5.93 -13.40
N ARG A 187 25.28 6.08 -13.93
CA ARG A 187 25.53 6.99 -15.06
C ARG A 187 24.78 6.50 -16.30
N GLY A 188 24.03 7.40 -16.92
CA GLY A 188 23.10 7.13 -18.03
C GLY A 188 21.75 6.55 -17.59
N ALA A 189 21.71 5.82 -16.48
CA ALA A 189 20.52 5.13 -16.00
C ALA A 189 19.68 5.91 -14.97
N ALA A 190 20.29 6.80 -14.19
CA ALA A 190 19.64 7.63 -13.17
C ALA A 190 19.93 9.13 -13.34
N SER A 191 19.00 9.96 -12.87
CA SER A 191 19.10 11.42 -12.92
C SER A 191 20.29 11.95 -12.11
N GLN A 192 20.93 13.02 -12.59
CA GLN A 192 22.03 13.68 -11.85
C GLN A 192 21.56 14.27 -10.52
N THR A 193 20.28 14.63 -10.40
CA THR A 193 19.67 15.07 -9.13
C THR A 193 19.70 13.96 -8.07
N ALA A 194 19.37 12.72 -8.45
CA ALA A 194 19.42 11.58 -7.54
C ALA A 194 20.85 11.29 -7.06
N MET A 195 21.83 11.30 -7.97
CA MET A 195 23.25 11.16 -7.60
C MET A 195 23.72 12.30 -6.69
N GLY A 196 23.26 13.54 -6.93
CA GLY A 196 23.50 14.68 -6.06
C GLY A 196 22.93 14.50 -4.64
N LEU A 197 21.76 13.87 -4.50
CA LEU A 197 21.16 13.53 -3.21
C LEU A 197 21.86 12.37 -2.48
N MET A 198 22.50 11.45 -3.22
CA MET A 198 23.28 10.35 -2.65
C MET A 198 24.71 10.75 -2.24
N LEU A 199 25.29 11.80 -2.83
CA LEU A 199 26.64 12.25 -2.48
C LEU A 199 26.83 12.58 -0.97
N PRO A 200 25.90 13.27 -0.27
CA PRO A 200 25.96 13.44 1.18
C PRO A 200 25.93 12.11 1.95
N GLU A 201 25.14 11.12 1.51
CA GLU A 201 25.09 9.80 2.15
C GLU A 201 26.41 9.03 1.96
N ILE A 202 27.03 9.12 0.78
CA ILE A 202 28.34 8.49 0.50
C ILE A 202 29.44 9.06 1.40
N LYS A 203 29.40 10.37 1.69
CA LYS A 203 30.35 11.04 2.58
C LYS A 203 30.18 10.61 4.03
N LYS A 204 28.94 10.47 4.52
CA LYS A 204 28.66 10.01 5.90
C LYS A 204 29.29 8.66 6.22
N ILE A 205 29.46 7.78 5.24
CA ILE A 205 30.08 6.46 5.43
C ILE A 205 31.51 6.59 5.98
N ASP A 206 32.24 7.64 5.61
CA ASP A 206 33.62 7.85 6.08
C ASP A 206 33.68 8.24 7.57
N ASP A 207 32.57 8.77 8.12
CA ASP A 207 32.42 9.18 9.52
C ASP A 207 31.61 8.17 10.37
N MET A 208 31.12 7.07 9.78
CA MET A 208 30.15 6.14 10.40
C MET A 208 30.76 4.80 10.82
N VAL A 209 30.51 4.40 12.07
CA VAL A 209 30.60 2.99 12.47
C VAL A 209 29.34 2.29 11.96
N VAL A 210 29.46 1.58 10.84
CA VAL A 210 28.32 0.94 10.17
C VAL A 210 27.86 -0.29 10.96
N GLU A 211 26.70 -0.19 11.61
CA GLU A 211 25.92 -1.35 12.04
C GLU A 211 25.04 -1.83 10.87
N ASP A 212 25.18 -3.09 10.46
CA ASP A 212 24.32 -3.71 9.44
C ASP A 212 22.88 -3.86 9.96
N LYS A 213 22.05 -2.84 9.72
CA LYS A 213 20.61 -2.83 9.99
C LYS A 213 19.82 -2.83 8.68
N VAL A 214 19.15 -3.95 8.44
CA VAL A 214 18.32 -4.21 7.24
C VAL A 214 17.18 -3.20 7.06
N ASP A 215 16.71 -2.58 8.15
CA ASP A 215 15.89 -1.36 8.10
C ASP A 215 16.63 -0.23 8.83
N CYS A 216 17.34 0.61 8.07
CA CYS A 216 18.07 1.76 8.61
C CYS A 216 17.14 2.90 9.08
N GLY A 217 15.83 2.85 8.76
CA GLY A 217 14.87 3.89 9.10
C GLY A 217 15.24 5.31 8.64
N CYS A 218 16.16 5.45 7.68
CA CYS A 218 16.74 6.73 7.31
C CYS A 218 15.79 7.56 6.44
N PRO A 219 15.69 8.89 6.66
CA PRO A 219 14.76 9.74 5.90
C PRO A 219 14.93 9.66 4.38
N ILE A 220 16.16 9.59 3.86
CA ILE A 220 16.42 9.58 2.41
C ILE A 220 15.74 8.38 1.70
N ARG A 221 15.76 7.21 2.34
CA ARG A 221 15.10 5.98 1.86
C ARG A 221 13.59 6.12 1.85
N ARG A 222 12.99 6.61 2.93
CA ARG A 222 11.52 6.78 3.03
C ARG A 222 10.98 7.93 2.19
N THR A 223 11.69 9.04 2.10
CA THR A 223 11.19 10.28 1.46
C THR A 223 11.49 10.36 -0.02
N HIS A 224 12.63 9.81 -0.47
CA HIS A 224 13.05 9.86 -1.86
C HIS A 224 13.15 8.47 -2.50
N GLY A 225 13.15 7.35 -1.75
CA GLY A 225 13.39 6.03 -2.36
C GLY A 225 14.81 5.87 -2.91
N LEU A 226 15.77 6.58 -2.30
CA LEU A 226 17.21 6.49 -2.59
C LEU A 226 17.93 5.81 -1.41
N PRO A 227 19.00 5.04 -1.64
CA PRO A 227 19.67 4.31 -0.57
C PRO A 227 20.30 5.22 0.49
N CYS A 228 20.16 4.84 1.77
CA CYS A 228 20.79 5.50 2.90
C CYS A 228 22.28 5.16 3.00
N ALA A 229 23.07 5.93 3.78
CA ALA A 229 24.49 5.62 4.01
C ALA A 229 24.74 4.15 4.42
N HIS A 230 23.87 3.56 5.24
CA HIS A 230 23.94 2.14 5.64
C HIS A 230 23.71 1.17 4.47
N GLU A 231 22.82 1.49 3.53
CA GLU A 231 22.58 0.68 2.33
C GLU A 231 23.71 0.82 1.30
N ILE A 232 24.39 1.96 1.26
CA ILE A 232 25.49 2.24 0.33
C ILE A 232 26.82 1.66 0.84
N ALA A 233 27.03 1.61 2.16
CA ALA A 233 28.30 1.19 2.76
C ALA A 233 28.81 -0.20 2.30
N PRO A 234 27.97 -1.26 2.19
CA PRO A 234 28.43 -2.56 1.68
C PRO A 234 29.03 -2.48 0.28
N PHE A 235 28.47 -1.67 -0.62
CA PHE A 235 28.98 -1.48 -1.98
C PHE A 235 30.28 -0.67 -1.97
N LYS A 236 30.33 0.44 -1.23
CA LYS A 236 31.55 1.25 -1.06
C LYS A 236 32.72 0.41 -0.53
N ASN A 237 32.47 -0.43 0.48
CA ASN A 237 33.47 -1.28 1.12
C ASN A 237 33.98 -2.41 0.21
N ARG A 238 33.14 -2.90 -0.72
CA ARG A 238 33.53 -3.90 -1.74
C ARG A 238 34.14 -3.28 -3.01
N SER A 239 34.15 -1.94 -3.12
CA SER A 239 34.44 -1.22 -4.36
C SER A 239 33.48 -1.56 -5.51
N GLU A 240 32.23 -1.90 -5.17
CA GLU A 240 31.15 -2.22 -6.12
C GLU A 240 30.30 -0.96 -6.41
N PRO A 241 29.73 -0.83 -7.63
CA PRO A 241 28.76 0.21 -7.95
C PRO A 241 27.40 -0.05 -7.28
N ILE A 242 26.70 1.03 -6.92
CA ILE A 242 25.31 0.95 -6.42
C ILE A 242 24.42 0.39 -7.55
N PRO A 243 23.66 -0.71 -7.31
CA PRO A 243 22.79 -1.27 -8.33
C PRO A 243 21.55 -0.38 -8.56
N LEU A 244 21.13 -0.28 -9.83
CA LEU A 244 19.98 0.54 -10.25
C LEU A 244 18.65 0.12 -9.60
N SER A 245 18.52 -1.16 -9.24
CA SER A 245 17.36 -1.71 -8.52
C SER A 245 17.19 -1.14 -7.11
N LEU A 246 18.25 -0.58 -6.51
CA LEU A 246 18.20 0.04 -5.19
C LEU A 246 17.58 1.44 -5.22
N ILE A 247 17.23 1.97 -6.39
CA ILE A 247 16.71 3.33 -6.61
C ILE A 247 15.27 3.26 -7.13
N ASN A 248 14.39 4.06 -6.54
CA ASN A 248 13.00 4.20 -6.99
C ASN A 248 12.90 4.75 -8.42
N ASP A 249 11.94 4.24 -9.20
CA ASP A 249 11.75 4.57 -10.62
C ASP A 249 11.60 6.06 -10.92
N HIS A 250 11.09 6.86 -9.97
CA HIS A 250 11.02 8.32 -10.07
C HIS A 250 12.37 8.98 -10.45
N TRP A 251 13.48 8.38 -10.03
CA TRP A 251 14.83 8.91 -10.27
C TRP A 251 15.56 8.27 -11.45
N LYS A 252 15.06 7.15 -11.97
CA LYS A 252 15.64 6.49 -13.15
C LYS A 252 15.37 7.39 -14.36
N MET A 253 16.34 7.51 -15.26
CA MET A 253 16.22 8.37 -16.44
C MET A 253 14.99 7.94 -17.25
N PRO A 254 13.97 8.80 -17.45
CA PRO A 254 12.84 8.46 -18.29
C PRO A 254 13.29 8.45 -19.76
N SER A 255 12.89 7.41 -20.48
CA SER A 255 13.00 7.34 -21.94
C SER A 255 11.61 7.56 -22.52
N PHE A 256 11.52 8.35 -23.60
CA PHE A 256 10.26 8.52 -24.35
C PHE A 256 9.87 7.26 -25.14
N GLU A 257 10.76 6.26 -25.19
CA GLU A 257 10.57 4.93 -25.74
C GLU A 257 10.61 3.91 -24.60
N LYS A 258 9.77 2.86 -24.61
CA LYS A 258 9.76 1.86 -23.54
C LYS A 258 11.11 1.13 -23.46
N ARG A 259 11.80 1.19 -22.31
CA ARG A 259 12.95 0.31 -22.04
C ARG A 259 12.51 -1.16 -22.10
N LYS A 260 13.36 -2.01 -22.69
CA LYS A 260 13.17 -3.47 -22.82
C LYS A 260 13.80 -4.27 -21.67
N ASP A 261 14.21 -3.62 -20.58
CA ASP A 261 15.37 -4.06 -19.80
C ASP A 261 15.05 -4.76 -18.47
N ASP A 262 13.77 -4.96 -18.13
CA ASP A 262 13.38 -5.67 -16.91
C ASP A 262 13.66 -7.18 -16.97
N GLY A 263 13.86 -7.72 -18.18
CA GLY A 263 14.23 -9.13 -18.40
C GLY A 263 15.66 -9.46 -17.95
N ALA A 264 16.64 -8.59 -18.24
CA ALA A 264 18.06 -8.91 -18.06
C ALA A 264 18.45 -9.13 -16.58
N ILE A 265 17.80 -8.44 -15.64
CA ILE A 265 18.03 -8.63 -14.19
C ILE A 265 17.34 -9.92 -13.71
N LEU A 266 16.13 -10.20 -14.19
CA LEU A 266 15.42 -11.42 -13.87
C LEU A 266 16.21 -12.64 -14.37
N ASP A 267 16.77 -12.57 -15.59
CA ASP A 267 17.60 -13.62 -16.19
C ASP A 267 18.90 -13.85 -15.41
N LEU A 268 19.57 -12.80 -14.93
CA LEU A 268 20.78 -12.93 -14.09
C LEU A 268 20.47 -13.51 -12.71
N MET A 269 19.42 -13.03 -12.04
CA MET A 269 18.99 -13.58 -10.74
C MET A 269 18.51 -15.03 -10.88
N ASN A 270 17.76 -15.34 -11.94
CA ASN A 270 17.34 -16.70 -12.27
C ASN A 270 18.55 -17.58 -12.59
N ALA A 271 19.58 -17.07 -13.30
CA ALA A 271 20.79 -17.85 -13.58
C ALA A 271 21.55 -18.23 -12.30
N GLU A 272 21.80 -17.28 -11.39
CA GLU A 272 22.46 -17.57 -10.10
C GLU A 272 21.61 -18.50 -9.22
N TRP A 273 20.29 -18.26 -9.16
CA TRP A 273 19.35 -19.09 -8.42
C TRP A 273 19.28 -20.52 -8.99
N ASN A 274 19.25 -20.68 -10.31
CA ASN A 274 19.25 -21.97 -10.98
C ASN A 274 20.58 -22.72 -10.77
N ILE A 275 21.72 -22.02 -10.76
CA ILE A 275 23.03 -22.62 -10.40
C ILE A 275 23.02 -23.12 -8.95
N PHE A 276 22.45 -22.35 -8.03
CA PHE A 276 22.30 -22.76 -6.62
C PHE A 276 21.36 -23.96 -6.48
N MET A 277 20.19 -23.94 -7.12
CA MET A 277 19.19 -25.01 -7.07
C MET A 277 19.69 -26.29 -7.75
N ALA A 278 20.38 -26.22 -8.89
CA ALA A 278 21.02 -27.37 -9.52
C ALA A 278 22.12 -27.98 -8.63
N LYS A 279 22.90 -27.14 -7.92
CA LYS A 279 23.86 -27.60 -6.91
C LYS A 279 23.19 -28.18 -5.67
N MET A 280 21.97 -27.77 -5.31
CA MET A 280 21.19 -28.43 -4.26
C MET A 280 20.74 -29.81 -4.73
N VAL A 281 19.97 -29.91 -5.82
CA VAL A 281 19.31 -31.17 -6.27
C VAL A 281 20.27 -32.36 -6.43
N GLY A 282 21.54 -32.12 -6.77
CA GLY A 282 22.58 -33.16 -6.87
C GLY A 282 23.24 -33.61 -5.55
N GLN A 283 22.82 -33.11 -4.39
CA GLN A 283 23.45 -33.40 -3.09
C GLN A 283 22.69 -34.44 -2.27
N ASN A 284 23.39 -35.05 -1.31
CA ASN A 284 22.75 -36.01 -0.41
C ASN A 284 21.85 -35.30 0.64
N PRO A 285 20.84 -35.99 1.21
CA PRO A 285 19.89 -35.37 2.15
C PRO A 285 20.52 -34.75 3.40
N MET A 286 21.68 -35.25 3.86
CA MET A 286 22.39 -34.67 5.01
C MET A 286 23.03 -33.33 4.67
N THR A 287 23.54 -33.18 3.44
CA THR A 287 24.02 -31.89 2.92
C THR A 287 22.87 -30.89 2.77
N HIS A 288 21.69 -31.31 2.29
CA HIS A 288 20.48 -30.45 2.25
C HIS A 288 20.11 -29.94 3.66
N ILE A 289 20.02 -30.84 4.64
CA ILE A 289 19.69 -30.49 6.03
C ILE A 289 20.75 -29.55 6.61
N HIS A 290 22.03 -29.78 6.31
CA HIS A 290 23.10 -28.88 6.73
C HIS A 290 22.99 -27.48 6.10
N TRP A 291 22.78 -27.38 4.79
CA TRP A 291 22.64 -26.10 4.09
C TRP A 291 21.37 -25.35 4.52
N MET A 292 20.24 -26.04 4.68
CA MET A 292 19.02 -25.46 5.25
C MET A 292 19.25 -24.93 6.67
N ASN A 293 19.96 -25.67 7.53
CA ASN A 293 20.29 -25.21 8.88
C ASN A 293 21.31 -24.07 8.91
N THR A 294 22.14 -23.90 7.88
CA THR A 294 23.04 -22.75 7.71
C THR A 294 22.31 -21.51 7.18
N LEU A 295 21.37 -21.68 6.25
CA LEU A 295 20.59 -20.58 5.65
C LEU A 295 19.47 -20.08 6.58
N LYS A 296 18.82 -20.96 7.33
CA LYS A 296 17.71 -20.64 8.24
C LYS A 296 18.01 -19.50 9.24
N PRO A 297 19.17 -19.45 9.93
CA PRO A 297 19.52 -18.31 10.81
C PRO A 297 19.90 -17.04 10.04
N ILE A 298 20.44 -17.15 8.81
CA ILE A 298 20.74 -15.98 7.95
C ILE A 298 19.43 -15.32 7.50
N LEU A 299 18.46 -16.14 7.07
CA LEU A 299 17.14 -15.70 6.63
C LEU A 299 16.22 -15.27 7.78
N ASN A 300 16.48 -15.73 9.02
CA ASN A 300 15.70 -15.39 10.20
C ASN A 300 16.62 -15.01 11.38
N PRO A 301 17.22 -13.80 11.38
CA PRO A 301 18.19 -13.40 12.41
C PRO A 301 17.65 -13.48 13.84
N SER A 302 16.34 -13.29 14.01
CA SER A 302 15.59 -13.41 15.27
C SER A 302 15.49 -14.84 15.83
N THR A 303 15.84 -15.86 15.05
CA THR A 303 15.89 -17.27 15.51
C THR A 303 17.26 -17.70 16.03
N THR A 304 18.27 -16.84 15.87
CA THR A 304 19.65 -17.11 16.29
C THR A 304 19.87 -16.74 17.75
N SER A 305 20.15 -17.72 18.60
CA SER A 305 20.57 -17.49 19.99
C SER A 305 22.05 -17.06 20.13
N LEU A 306 22.63 -16.49 19.06
CA LEU A 306 23.98 -15.94 19.06
C LEU A 306 23.97 -14.53 19.63
N SER A 307 24.24 -14.42 20.94
CA SER A 307 24.73 -13.17 21.51
C SER A 307 26.06 -12.78 20.85
N SER A 308 26.28 -11.48 20.63
CA SER A 308 27.54 -10.93 20.11
C SER A 308 28.77 -11.49 20.84
N PRO A 309 29.89 -11.76 20.15
CA PRO A 309 31.07 -12.37 20.78
C PRO A 309 31.54 -11.54 21.96
N GLN A 310 31.54 -12.11 23.16
CA GLN A 310 32.17 -11.44 24.30
C GLN A 310 33.66 -11.27 23.99
N GLN A 311 34.10 -10.01 23.97
CA GLN A 311 35.49 -9.63 23.77
C GLN A 311 36.36 -10.43 24.75
N LYS A 312 37.37 -11.15 24.24
CA LYS A 312 38.28 -11.95 25.08
C LYS A 312 39.08 -11.02 26.00
N VAL A 313 38.57 -10.79 27.21
CA VAL A 313 39.32 -10.19 28.30
C VAL A 313 40.53 -11.08 28.57
N GLN A 314 41.74 -10.53 28.47
CA GLN A 314 42.96 -11.27 28.77
C GLN A 314 42.97 -11.72 30.23
N THR A 315 43.06 -13.02 30.46
CA THR A 315 43.15 -13.61 31.80
C THR A 315 44.54 -13.40 32.42
N ARG A 316 44.61 -13.00 33.69
CA ARG A 316 45.80 -13.13 34.54
C ARG A 316 45.48 -13.83 35.88
N GLY A 317 45.71 -15.15 35.93
CA GLY A 317 45.83 -15.99 37.15
C GLY A 317 44.56 -16.22 37.99
N ARG A 318 44.45 -17.24 38.87
CA ARG A 318 45.21 -18.51 39.07
C ARG A 318 44.24 -19.54 39.71
N LYS A 319 44.51 -20.84 39.54
CA LYS A 319 43.60 -21.97 39.87
C LYS A 319 43.42 -22.26 41.36
N LEU A 320 42.27 -22.89 41.72
CA LEU A 320 42.02 -24.07 42.60
C LEU A 320 40.54 -24.02 43.08
N GLY A 321 39.72 -25.08 43.16
CA GLY A 321 39.81 -26.47 42.71
C GLY A 321 38.62 -27.31 43.27
N LYS A 322 38.33 -28.47 42.64
CA LYS A 322 37.40 -29.56 43.05
C LYS A 322 35.87 -29.39 42.84
N ASN A 323 35.34 -30.29 42.01
CA ASN A 323 33.98 -30.89 42.01
C ASN A 323 34.11 -32.31 42.67
N PRO A 324 33.08 -33.17 42.87
CA PRO A 324 31.78 -33.24 42.16
C PRO A 324 30.48 -33.55 42.96
N LYS A 325 29.35 -33.12 42.36
CA LYS A 325 28.01 -33.78 42.22
C LYS A 325 27.62 -34.99 43.10
N ALA A 326 26.40 -34.97 43.67
CA ALA A 326 25.42 -36.09 43.59
C ALA A 326 23.95 -35.76 43.97
N LYS A 327 23.03 -36.08 43.03
CA LYS A 327 21.68 -36.71 43.16
C LYS A 327 20.60 -36.19 44.13
N ALA A 328 19.45 -35.88 43.50
CA ALA A 328 18.04 -35.76 43.92
C ALA A 328 17.50 -36.53 45.15
N VAL A 329 16.36 -36.06 45.69
CA VAL A 329 15.09 -36.82 45.83
C VAL A 329 13.90 -35.90 46.22
N VAL A 330 12.67 -36.35 45.93
CA VAL A 330 11.38 -35.62 46.05
C VAL A 330 10.40 -36.36 47.00
N LYS A 331 9.40 -35.63 47.53
CA LYS A 331 8.17 -36.03 48.28
C LYS A 331 8.27 -36.19 49.82
N LYS A 332 7.33 -35.49 50.49
CA LYS A 332 6.32 -36.11 51.38
C LYS A 332 4.94 -35.46 51.19
N ARG A 333 3.90 -36.31 51.26
CA ARG A 333 2.43 -36.04 51.35
C ARG A 333 2.01 -36.28 52.83
N PRO A 334 0.72 -36.36 53.28
CA PRO A 334 -0.61 -36.30 52.60
C PRO A 334 -1.64 -35.30 53.22
N LYS A 335 -2.75 -34.93 52.52
CA LYS A 335 -4.22 -35.27 52.74
C LYS A 335 -4.83 -34.97 54.14
N ALA A 336 -6.12 -34.62 54.35
CA ALA A 336 -7.34 -34.74 53.52
C ALA A 336 -8.51 -33.79 53.97
N ASN A 337 -9.50 -33.56 53.07
CA ASN A 337 -10.98 -33.45 53.30
C ASN A 337 -11.60 -32.41 54.29
N ALA A 338 -12.83 -31.89 54.12
CA ALA A 338 -13.84 -31.94 53.03
C ALA A 338 -14.99 -30.90 53.27
N LYS A 339 -15.74 -30.53 52.18
CA LYS A 339 -17.20 -30.21 52.04
C LYS A 339 -17.95 -29.30 53.06
N ALA A 340 -19.04 -28.59 52.75
CA ALA A 340 -19.69 -28.07 51.52
C ALA A 340 -20.94 -27.21 51.87
N GLY A 341 -21.37 -26.31 50.96
CA GLY A 341 -22.70 -25.65 50.93
C GLY A 341 -22.93 -24.41 51.82
N VAL A 342 -23.95 -23.56 51.61
CA VAL A 342 -24.85 -23.32 50.45
C VAL A 342 -25.55 -21.95 50.63
N ASP A 343 -25.81 -21.25 49.52
CA ASP A 343 -26.83 -20.21 49.19
C ASP A 343 -27.24 -19.03 50.13
N ASP A 344 -27.00 -17.82 49.58
CA ASP A 344 -28.00 -16.81 49.16
C ASP A 344 -28.63 -15.75 50.12
N ASN A 345 -28.91 -14.61 49.47
CA ASN A 345 -29.85 -13.53 49.75
C ASN A 345 -29.49 -12.32 50.64
N SER A 346 -30.15 -11.21 50.30
CA SER A 346 -29.83 -9.81 50.69
C SER A 346 -31.01 -9.13 51.41
N PRO A 347 -30.80 -7.95 52.03
CA PRO A 347 -31.86 -6.94 51.98
C PRO A 347 -31.42 -5.47 51.76
N LYS A 348 -32.41 -4.64 51.45
CA LYS A 348 -32.31 -3.22 51.02
C LYS A 348 -32.32 -2.21 52.18
N ALA A 349 -31.85 -0.99 51.92
CA ALA A 349 -32.31 0.23 52.60
C ALA A 349 -32.37 1.44 51.62
N LYS A 350 -33.19 2.46 51.93
CA LYS A 350 -33.50 3.63 51.07
C LYS A 350 -33.09 4.96 51.72
N ALA A 351 -32.83 6.00 50.92
CA ALA A 351 -33.06 7.40 51.29
C ALA A 351 -33.35 8.27 50.05
N VAL A 352 -34.01 9.41 50.23
CA VAL A 352 -34.59 10.28 49.19
C VAL A 352 -34.36 11.75 49.59
N VAL A 353 -34.31 12.72 48.65
CA VAL A 353 -35.08 14.02 48.66
C VAL A 353 -34.46 15.19 47.83
N ARG A 354 -35.19 15.56 46.77
CA ARG A 354 -35.50 16.91 46.18
C ARG A 354 -34.50 17.80 45.41
N THR A 355 -35.14 18.51 44.46
CA THR A 355 -34.69 19.39 43.36
C THR A 355 -34.92 20.89 43.66
N PRO A 356 -34.30 21.82 42.91
CA PRO A 356 -34.98 22.49 41.77
C PRO A 356 -34.00 22.79 40.59
N LYS A 357 -34.34 23.31 39.39
CA LYS A 357 -35.59 23.68 38.66
C LYS A 357 -35.32 23.55 37.14
N ALA A 358 -36.27 23.87 36.25
CA ALA A 358 -36.07 23.87 34.78
C ALA A 358 -36.36 25.23 34.10
N ALA A 359 -35.67 25.52 32.99
CA ALA A 359 -35.99 26.57 32.01
C ALA A 359 -36.21 25.93 30.61
N LYS A 360 -37.03 26.56 29.78
CA LYS A 360 -37.59 25.96 28.54
C LYS A 360 -36.60 26.01 27.36
N GLU A 361 -36.54 24.94 26.58
CA GLU A 361 -35.94 24.91 25.24
C GLU A 361 -36.99 24.52 24.18
N LEU A 362 -36.79 24.95 22.92
CA LEU A 362 -37.73 24.81 21.81
C LEU A 362 -37.76 23.39 21.18
N PRO A 363 -38.80 23.04 20.38
CA PRO A 363 -38.96 21.68 19.88
C PRO A 363 -37.91 21.31 18.82
N ARG A 364 -37.21 20.19 19.02
CA ARG A 364 -36.41 19.54 17.95
C ARG A 364 -37.32 18.72 17.03
N PRO A 365 -37.01 18.62 15.71
CA PRO A 365 -37.76 17.80 14.79
C PRO A 365 -37.64 16.31 15.15
N LYS A 366 -38.74 15.57 15.01
CA LYS A 366 -38.78 14.12 15.28
C LYS A 366 -38.01 13.37 14.18
N LYS A 367 -37.15 12.43 14.58
CA LYS A 367 -36.51 11.49 13.64
C LYS A 367 -37.59 10.64 12.94
N PRO A 368 -37.51 10.39 11.63
CA PRO A 368 -38.34 9.38 10.99
C PRO A 368 -38.02 7.99 11.57
N LYS A 369 -39.03 7.12 11.65
CA LYS A 369 -38.79 5.68 11.86
C LYS A 369 -38.09 5.13 10.62
N LEU A 370 -37.11 4.24 10.81
CA LEU A 370 -36.57 3.46 9.71
C LEU A 370 -37.69 2.58 9.15
N VAL A 371 -38.05 2.83 7.89
CA VAL A 371 -38.66 1.83 7.02
C VAL A 371 -37.51 1.34 6.15
N GLU A 372 -37.20 0.05 6.20
CA GLU A 372 -36.17 -0.54 5.35
C GLU A 372 -36.69 -0.57 3.91
N THR A 373 -36.37 0.46 3.13
CA THR A 373 -36.71 0.53 1.71
C THR A 373 -36.01 -0.60 0.97
N LEU A 374 -36.79 -1.54 0.43
CA LEU A 374 -36.31 -2.57 -0.48
C LEU A 374 -35.51 -1.92 -1.61
N PHE A 375 -34.29 -2.42 -1.83
CA PHE A 375 -33.46 -2.00 -2.94
C PHE A 375 -34.11 -2.48 -4.25
N VAL A 376 -34.38 -1.54 -5.17
CA VAL A 376 -34.88 -1.83 -6.53
C VAL A 376 -33.84 -1.34 -7.52
N GLY A 377 -32.73 -2.08 -7.61
CA GLY A 377 -31.69 -1.82 -8.61
C GLY A 377 -32.07 -2.40 -9.98
N PRO A 378 -31.59 -1.80 -11.09
CA PRO A 378 -31.61 -2.48 -12.38
C PRO A 378 -30.91 -3.84 -12.27
N TYR A 379 -31.41 -4.83 -13.01
CA TYR A 379 -30.98 -6.22 -13.00
C TYR A 379 -31.15 -7.04 -11.70
N LEU A 380 -31.72 -6.50 -10.62
CA LEU A 380 -31.94 -7.30 -9.39
C LEU A 380 -32.78 -8.57 -9.65
N ASN A 381 -33.72 -8.50 -10.60
CA ASN A 381 -34.55 -9.63 -11.00
C ASN A 381 -33.82 -10.69 -11.85
N ASN A 382 -32.59 -10.42 -12.30
CA ASN A 382 -31.73 -11.39 -12.98
C ASN A 382 -30.96 -12.30 -11.98
N PHE A 383 -31.15 -12.12 -10.67
CA PHE A 383 -30.63 -13.04 -9.65
C PHE A 383 -31.74 -13.91 -9.04
N PRO A 384 -31.41 -15.08 -8.47
CA PRO A 384 -32.38 -15.95 -7.80
C PRO A 384 -33.13 -15.19 -6.72
N GLU A 385 -34.45 -15.37 -6.64
CA GLU A 385 -35.30 -14.60 -5.71
C GLU A 385 -34.78 -14.60 -4.26
N PRO A 386 -34.34 -15.73 -3.68
CA PRO A 386 -33.87 -15.78 -2.30
C PRO A 386 -32.62 -14.94 -1.99
N ILE A 387 -31.74 -14.66 -2.98
CA ILE A 387 -30.53 -13.86 -2.74
C ILE A 387 -30.76 -12.36 -2.91
N ARG A 388 -31.87 -11.92 -3.54
CA ARG A 388 -32.16 -10.50 -3.79
C ARG A 388 -32.18 -9.64 -2.52
N PRO A 389 -32.74 -10.07 -1.37
CA PRO A 389 -32.72 -9.28 -0.13
C PRO A 389 -31.31 -9.04 0.45
N HIS A 390 -30.32 -9.82 0.01
CA HIS A 390 -28.93 -9.77 0.45
C HIS A 390 -28.04 -8.90 -0.46
N VAL A 391 -28.53 -8.51 -1.65
CA VAL A 391 -27.87 -7.53 -2.52
C VAL A 391 -27.99 -6.14 -1.87
N LYS A 392 -26.85 -5.44 -1.81
CA LYS A 392 -26.71 -4.08 -1.27
C LYS A 392 -26.70 -3.04 -2.39
N SER A 393 -25.95 -3.32 -3.46
CA SER A 393 -25.79 -2.47 -4.64
C SER A 393 -25.51 -3.32 -5.87
N ILE A 394 -25.90 -2.82 -7.05
CA ILE A 394 -25.51 -3.36 -8.35
C ILE A 394 -24.90 -2.20 -9.12
N THR A 395 -23.67 -2.37 -9.61
CA THR A 395 -23.00 -1.41 -10.49
C THR A 395 -23.03 -1.95 -11.90
N ASP A 396 -23.80 -1.28 -12.77
CA ASP A 396 -23.78 -1.55 -14.20
C ASP A 396 -22.48 -1.00 -14.83
N VAL A 397 -21.86 -1.79 -15.70
CA VAL A 397 -20.63 -1.44 -16.43
C VAL A 397 -20.90 -1.51 -17.93
N ARG A 398 -20.01 -0.94 -18.74
CA ARG A 398 -20.24 -0.86 -20.18
C ARG A 398 -20.32 -2.25 -20.83
N SER A 399 -21.46 -2.54 -21.46
CA SER A 399 -21.66 -3.74 -22.28
C SER A 399 -21.00 -3.56 -23.66
N ASP A 400 -19.70 -3.82 -23.73
CA ASP A 400 -18.89 -3.80 -24.96
C ASP A 400 -18.04 -5.06 -25.15
N GLY A 401 -18.53 -6.21 -24.67
CA GLY A 401 -17.80 -7.48 -24.67
C GLY A 401 -16.64 -7.56 -23.66
N ASN A 402 -16.31 -6.46 -22.98
CA ASN A 402 -15.35 -6.45 -21.87
C ASN A 402 -16.02 -6.39 -20.49
N CYS A 403 -17.36 -6.44 -20.42
CA CYS A 403 -18.16 -6.26 -19.20
C CYS A 403 -17.64 -7.04 -17.97
N GLY A 404 -17.26 -8.31 -18.11
CA GLY A 404 -16.67 -9.09 -17.02
C GLY A 404 -15.36 -8.49 -16.49
N TYR A 405 -14.43 -8.17 -17.40
CA TYR A 405 -13.16 -7.51 -17.05
C TYR A 405 -13.38 -6.09 -16.50
N ARG A 406 -14.42 -5.39 -16.96
CA ARG A 406 -14.85 -4.09 -16.45
C ARG A 406 -15.41 -4.17 -15.03
N ALA A 407 -16.21 -5.19 -14.72
CA ALA A 407 -16.75 -5.43 -13.38
C ALA A 407 -15.64 -5.77 -12.38
N VAL A 408 -14.71 -6.66 -12.76
CA VAL A 408 -13.50 -6.96 -11.95
C VAL A 408 -12.64 -5.69 -11.78
N ALA A 409 -12.37 -4.94 -12.85
CA ALA A 409 -11.57 -3.71 -12.79
C ALA A 409 -12.24 -2.61 -11.95
N TYR A 410 -13.57 -2.50 -11.98
CA TYR A 410 -14.31 -1.57 -11.13
C TYR A 410 -14.13 -1.91 -9.65
N PHE A 411 -14.21 -3.18 -9.26
CA PHE A 411 -14.00 -3.59 -7.88
C PHE A 411 -12.52 -3.47 -7.43
N MET A 412 -11.59 -3.89 -8.29
CA MET A 412 -10.17 -3.97 -7.95
C MET A 412 -9.46 -2.61 -8.02
N HIS A 413 -9.78 -1.82 -9.04
CA HIS A 413 -9.09 -0.59 -9.42
C HIS A 413 -10.01 0.66 -9.38
N GLN A 414 -11.20 0.53 -8.80
CA GLN A 414 -12.20 1.60 -8.61
C GLN A 414 -12.67 2.28 -9.92
N SER A 415 -12.47 1.63 -11.08
CA SER A 415 -12.87 2.15 -12.38
C SER A 415 -12.98 1.03 -13.42
N GLU A 416 -14.11 0.98 -14.13
CA GLU A 416 -14.33 0.03 -15.23
C GLU A 416 -13.39 0.26 -16.44
N HIS A 417 -12.73 1.43 -16.52
CA HIS A 417 -11.84 1.73 -17.66
C HIS A 417 -10.52 0.94 -17.61
N ASN A 418 -10.18 0.33 -16.47
CA ASN A 418 -8.92 -0.41 -16.28
C ASN A 418 -9.03 -1.89 -16.66
N TRP A 419 -10.05 -2.26 -17.44
CA TRP A 419 -10.28 -3.62 -17.92
C TRP A 419 -9.08 -4.20 -18.70
N LYS A 420 -8.25 -3.34 -19.34
CA LYS A 420 -7.00 -3.76 -20.00
C LYS A 420 -5.94 -4.20 -18.99
N THR A 421 -5.76 -3.45 -17.89
CA THR A 421 -4.89 -3.85 -16.77
C THR A 421 -5.38 -5.17 -16.18
N CYS A 422 -6.69 -5.28 -15.93
CA CYS A 422 -7.28 -6.53 -15.45
C CYS A 422 -7.02 -7.72 -16.38
N ARG A 423 -7.23 -7.58 -17.70
CA ARG A 423 -6.87 -8.62 -18.67
C ARG A 423 -5.38 -8.99 -18.62
N ASN A 424 -4.49 -8.02 -18.43
CA ASN A 424 -3.06 -8.25 -18.33
C ASN A 424 -2.68 -9.00 -17.04
N ASP A 425 -3.23 -8.60 -15.89
CA ASP A 425 -2.96 -9.26 -14.60
C ASP A 425 -3.40 -10.73 -14.63
N LEU A 426 -4.61 -10.99 -15.14
CA LEU A 426 -5.14 -12.35 -15.34
C LEU A 426 -4.31 -13.14 -16.36
N LEU A 427 -3.79 -12.49 -17.41
CA LEU A 427 -2.92 -13.13 -18.40
C LEU A 427 -1.56 -13.51 -17.79
N LEU A 428 -0.99 -12.66 -16.94
CA LEU A 428 0.24 -12.96 -16.20
C LEU A 428 0.04 -14.12 -15.23
N GLU A 429 -1.08 -14.15 -14.50
CA GLU A 429 -1.46 -15.27 -13.64
C GLU A 429 -1.53 -16.59 -14.42
N VAL A 430 -2.25 -16.63 -15.55
CA VAL A 430 -2.37 -17.84 -16.39
C VAL A 430 -1.02 -18.23 -17.02
N ASN A 431 -0.15 -17.27 -17.37
CA ASN A 431 1.18 -17.59 -17.88
C ASN A 431 2.11 -18.15 -16.78
N ASN A 432 2.09 -17.57 -15.58
CA ASN A 432 2.95 -17.96 -14.46
C ASN A 432 2.59 -19.34 -13.88
N HIS A 433 1.30 -19.70 -13.94
CA HIS A 433 0.77 -20.98 -13.47
C HIS A 433 0.15 -21.79 -14.62
N TYR A 434 0.77 -21.78 -15.80
CA TYR A 434 0.23 -22.41 -17.02
C TYR A 434 -0.24 -23.85 -16.80
N ASP A 435 0.61 -24.69 -16.22
CA ASP A 435 0.30 -26.11 -16.00
C ASP A 435 -0.86 -26.31 -15.01
N LEU A 436 -1.06 -25.40 -14.05
CA LEU A 436 -2.18 -25.43 -13.11
C LEU A 436 -3.50 -25.22 -13.86
N TYR A 437 -3.57 -24.19 -14.70
CA TYR A 437 -4.78 -23.87 -15.45
C TYR A 437 -5.04 -24.85 -16.61
N GLU A 438 -4.01 -25.41 -17.24
CA GLU A 438 -4.16 -26.47 -18.26
C GLU A 438 -4.71 -27.76 -17.64
N ASN A 439 -4.18 -28.17 -16.48
CA ASN A 439 -4.71 -29.33 -15.74
C ASN A 439 -6.13 -29.10 -15.19
N MET A 440 -6.50 -27.83 -14.93
CA MET A 440 -7.83 -27.45 -14.45
C MET A 440 -8.88 -27.41 -15.56
N THR A 441 -8.54 -26.81 -16.71
CA THR A 441 -9.49 -26.54 -17.81
C THR A 441 -9.41 -27.55 -18.96
N GLY A 442 -8.55 -28.57 -18.84
CA GLY A 442 -8.38 -29.62 -19.84
C GLY A 442 -7.48 -29.21 -21.00
N ILE A 443 -7.32 -30.13 -21.96
CA ILE A 443 -6.33 -30.01 -23.04
C ILE A 443 -6.59 -28.75 -23.89
N GLY A 444 -5.58 -27.88 -23.97
CA GLY A 444 -5.63 -26.59 -24.64
C GLY A 444 -6.41 -25.50 -23.91
N GLY A 445 -6.93 -25.77 -22.70
CA GLY A 445 -7.75 -24.86 -21.92
C GLY A 445 -6.99 -23.60 -21.44
N ALA A 446 -5.74 -23.74 -20.98
CA ALA A 446 -4.91 -22.58 -20.64
C ALA A 446 -4.62 -21.72 -21.88
N ASN A 447 -4.43 -22.33 -23.04
CA ASN A 447 -4.29 -21.57 -24.30
C ASN A 447 -5.58 -20.86 -24.72
N LYS A 448 -6.77 -21.45 -24.50
CA LYS A 448 -8.06 -20.76 -24.68
C LYS A 448 -8.20 -19.56 -23.74
N LEU A 449 -7.81 -19.70 -22.46
CA LEU A 449 -7.80 -18.59 -21.50
C LEU A 449 -6.83 -17.48 -21.92
N ARG A 450 -5.57 -17.82 -22.27
CA ARG A 450 -4.57 -16.87 -22.77
C ARG A 450 -5.05 -16.14 -24.01
N TYR A 451 -5.70 -16.85 -24.94
CA TYR A 451 -6.28 -16.27 -26.14
C TYR A 451 -7.41 -15.28 -25.80
N ARG A 452 -8.37 -15.69 -24.97
CA ARG A 452 -9.46 -14.82 -24.49
C ARG A 452 -8.93 -13.55 -23.85
N LEU A 453 -7.92 -13.68 -22.99
CA LEU A 453 -7.30 -12.59 -22.24
C LEU A 453 -6.46 -11.64 -23.10
N SER A 454 -5.81 -12.15 -24.16
CA SER A 454 -4.90 -11.40 -25.06
C SER A 454 -5.62 -10.48 -26.05
N PHE A 455 -6.49 -9.59 -25.55
CA PHE A 455 -7.22 -8.59 -26.33
C PHE A 455 -7.14 -7.22 -25.65
N PHE A 456 -6.44 -6.27 -26.27
CA PHE A 456 -6.13 -4.94 -25.69
C PHE A 456 -6.54 -3.77 -26.60
N GLN A 457 -7.28 -4.04 -27.68
CA GLN A 457 -7.73 -3.02 -28.63
C GLN A 457 -8.88 -2.19 -28.02
N ASP A 458 -9.04 -0.95 -28.46
CA ASP A 458 -10.18 -0.12 -28.05
C ASP A 458 -11.43 -0.44 -28.88
N GLY A 459 -12.58 -0.44 -28.23
CA GLY A 459 -13.86 -0.79 -28.83
C GLY A 459 -14.45 -2.08 -28.28
N THR A 460 -15.39 -2.66 -29.04
CA THR A 460 -16.13 -3.86 -28.66
C THR A 460 -15.25 -5.10 -28.80
N ALA A 461 -15.13 -5.91 -27.75
CA ALA A 461 -14.45 -7.19 -27.83
C ALA A 461 -15.36 -8.25 -28.49
N PRO A 462 -14.84 -9.05 -29.45
CA PRO A 462 -15.59 -10.17 -30.02
C PRO A 462 -15.77 -11.31 -29.00
N GLU A 463 -16.76 -12.17 -29.24
CA GLU A 463 -17.25 -13.19 -28.29
C GLU A 463 -16.18 -14.22 -27.87
N ASP A 464 -15.26 -14.53 -28.77
CA ASP A 464 -14.06 -15.33 -28.54
C ASP A 464 -13.07 -14.69 -27.54
N ARG A 465 -13.30 -13.43 -27.14
CA ARG A 465 -12.54 -12.66 -26.14
C ARG A 465 -13.35 -12.27 -24.91
N TRP A 466 -14.60 -12.69 -24.80
CA TRP A 466 -15.42 -12.44 -23.61
C TRP A 466 -14.92 -13.26 -22.40
N MET A 467 -15.19 -12.73 -21.21
CA MET A 467 -14.99 -13.44 -19.95
C MET A 467 -15.97 -14.61 -19.86
N ILE A 468 -15.50 -15.78 -19.43
CA ILE A 468 -16.31 -16.99 -19.25
C ILE A 468 -16.22 -17.48 -17.81
N PHE A 469 -17.33 -17.99 -17.28
CA PHE A 469 -17.39 -18.70 -16.01
C PHE A 469 -17.77 -20.17 -16.30
N PRO A 470 -17.33 -21.14 -15.48
CA PRO A 470 -16.61 -20.95 -14.21
C PRO A 470 -15.13 -20.59 -14.33
N ASP A 471 -14.45 -20.92 -15.44
CA ASP A 471 -12.98 -20.90 -15.57
C ASP A 471 -12.29 -19.62 -15.06
N MET A 472 -12.78 -18.43 -15.44
CA MET A 472 -12.15 -17.17 -15.06
C MET A 472 -12.28 -16.85 -13.56
N GLY A 473 -13.22 -17.47 -12.86
CA GLY A 473 -13.44 -17.24 -11.42
C GLY A 473 -12.22 -17.63 -10.57
N HIS A 474 -11.61 -18.78 -10.88
CA HIS A 474 -10.38 -19.24 -10.21
C HIS A 474 -9.19 -18.34 -10.51
N VAL A 475 -9.07 -17.85 -11.76
CA VAL A 475 -8.02 -16.90 -12.17
C VAL A 475 -8.16 -15.59 -11.40
N VAL A 476 -9.34 -14.97 -11.43
CA VAL A 476 -9.60 -13.67 -10.75
C VAL A 476 -9.37 -13.76 -9.25
N ALA A 477 -9.83 -14.84 -8.60
CA ALA A 477 -9.61 -15.04 -7.17
C ALA A 477 -8.11 -15.13 -6.83
N SER A 478 -7.34 -15.89 -7.63
CA SER A 478 -5.92 -16.14 -7.41
C SER A 478 -5.04 -14.92 -7.72
N THR A 479 -5.27 -14.24 -8.85
CA THR A 479 -4.53 -13.01 -9.24
C THR A 479 -4.58 -11.93 -8.16
N TYR A 480 -5.74 -11.73 -7.54
CA TYR A 480 -5.99 -10.58 -6.67
C TYR A 480 -6.05 -10.92 -5.18
N ASN A 481 -5.91 -12.20 -4.83
CA ASN A 481 -6.10 -12.75 -3.49
C ASN A 481 -7.43 -12.28 -2.85
N VAL A 482 -8.53 -12.48 -3.60
CA VAL A 482 -9.90 -12.10 -3.20
C VAL A 482 -10.85 -13.29 -3.31
N VAL A 483 -11.96 -13.22 -2.59
CA VAL A 483 -13.09 -14.14 -2.77
C VAL A 483 -13.95 -13.63 -3.91
N VAL A 484 -14.29 -14.46 -4.89
CA VAL A 484 -15.18 -14.09 -6.00
C VAL A 484 -16.50 -14.85 -5.84
N VAL A 485 -17.63 -14.15 -5.93
CA VAL A 485 -18.97 -14.71 -5.81
C VAL A 485 -19.72 -14.46 -7.12
N LEU A 486 -19.91 -15.51 -7.91
CA LEU A 486 -20.75 -15.49 -9.10
C LEU A 486 -22.23 -15.63 -8.70
N LEU A 487 -23.08 -14.75 -9.23
CA LEU A 487 -24.53 -14.82 -9.10
C LEU A 487 -25.21 -14.77 -10.48
N SER A 488 -26.12 -15.71 -10.75
CA SER A 488 -26.98 -15.70 -11.95
C SER A 488 -28.22 -16.57 -11.71
N GLN A 489 -29.21 -16.53 -12.62
CA GLN A 489 -30.34 -17.47 -12.55
C GLN A 489 -29.93 -18.93 -12.80
N VAL A 490 -28.79 -19.19 -13.44
CA VAL A 490 -28.42 -20.54 -13.91
C VAL A 490 -27.40 -21.20 -12.99
N GLN A 491 -26.40 -20.43 -12.54
CA GLN A 491 -25.31 -20.91 -11.70
C GLN A 491 -24.86 -19.86 -10.69
N CYS A 492 -24.62 -20.30 -9.46
CA CYS A 492 -24.08 -19.50 -8.36
C CYS A 492 -22.89 -20.25 -7.72
N LEU A 493 -21.72 -19.63 -7.67
CA LEU A 493 -20.47 -20.24 -7.20
C LEU A 493 -19.58 -19.25 -6.44
N THR A 494 -18.84 -19.73 -5.45
CA THR A 494 -17.76 -19.00 -4.79
C THR A 494 -16.41 -19.53 -5.26
N PHE A 495 -15.52 -18.66 -5.72
CA PHE A 495 -14.14 -18.97 -6.07
C PHE A 495 -13.21 -18.37 -5.01
N LEU A 496 -12.19 -19.14 -4.67
CA LEU A 496 -11.18 -18.81 -3.65
C LEU A 496 -9.79 -18.85 -4.29
N PRO A 497 -8.80 -18.11 -3.77
CA PRO A 497 -7.43 -18.16 -4.29
C PRO A 497 -6.85 -19.57 -4.23
N LEU A 498 -6.19 -20.02 -5.30
CA LEU A 498 -5.65 -21.38 -5.41
C LEU A 498 -4.35 -21.58 -4.62
N HIS A 499 -3.49 -20.56 -4.56
CA HIS A 499 -2.11 -20.65 -4.08
C HIS A 499 -1.74 -19.67 -2.96
N SER A 500 -2.72 -18.92 -2.45
CA SER A 500 -2.48 -17.85 -1.45
C SER A 500 -3.25 -18.11 -0.16
N ARG A 501 -2.60 -17.86 0.98
CA ARG A 501 -3.25 -17.91 2.30
C ARG A 501 -4.27 -16.76 2.44
N PRO A 502 -5.34 -16.95 3.23
CA PRO A 502 -6.22 -15.86 3.59
C PRO A 502 -5.45 -14.76 4.33
N PRO A 503 -5.69 -13.47 4.01
CA PRO A 503 -5.22 -12.38 4.85
C PRO A 503 -6.00 -12.37 6.18
N SER A 504 -5.61 -11.50 7.11
CA SER A 504 -6.38 -11.28 8.32
C SER A 504 -7.85 -10.90 7.99
N SER A 505 -8.80 -11.37 8.79
CA SER A 505 -10.24 -11.31 8.46
C SER A 505 -10.80 -9.91 8.14
N ASP A 506 -10.17 -8.86 8.67
CA ASP A 506 -10.45 -7.44 8.40
C ASP A 506 -10.06 -6.98 6.99
N LYS A 507 -9.23 -7.74 6.28
CA LYS A 507 -8.68 -7.43 4.94
C LYS A 507 -9.24 -8.32 3.84
N ILE A 508 -10.07 -9.30 4.17
CA ILE A 508 -10.67 -10.17 3.16
C ILE A 508 -11.69 -9.35 2.34
N ARG A 509 -11.51 -9.36 1.02
CA ARG A 509 -12.41 -8.69 0.07
C ARG A 509 -13.24 -9.74 -0.66
N VAL A 510 -14.54 -9.45 -0.82
CA VAL A 510 -15.49 -10.30 -1.54
C VAL A 510 -16.00 -9.52 -2.75
N LEU A 511 -15.62 -9.96 -3.95
CA LEU A 511 -16.10 -9.48 -5.23
C LEU A 511 -17.37 -10.24 -5.62
N GLY A 512 -18.53 -9.60 -5.58
CA GLY A 512 -19.71 -10.13 -6.25
C GLY A 512 -19.70 -9.76 -7.74
N ILE A 513 -19.92 -10.75 -8.61
CA ILE A 513 -20.08 -10.57 -10.06
C ILE A 513 -21.37 -11.25 -10.51
N GLY A 514 -22.21 -10.50 -11.21
CA GLY A 514 -23.53 -10.94 -11.64
C GLY A 514 -23.59 -11.15 -13.14
N LEU A 515 -24.01 -12.33 -13.62
CA LEU A 515 -24.36 -12.53 -15.03
C LEU A 515 -25.84 -12.21 -15.23
N VAL A 516 -26.12 -11.21 -16.05
CA VAL A 516 -27.46 -10.65 -16.30
C VAL A 516 -27.75 -10.67 -17.80
N ASN A 517 -29.03 -10.79 -18.15
CA ASN A 517 -29.55 -10.93 -19.53
C ASN A 517 -28.99 -12.09 -20.39
N GLY A 518 -28.01 -12.85 -19.90
CA GLY A 518 -27.39 -14.00 -20.55
C GLY A 518 -25.99 -13.72 -21.10
N ASP A 519 -25.64 -12.45 -21.33
CA ASP A 519 -24.43 -12.01 -22.02
C ASP A 519 -23.67 -10.87 -21.33
N HIS A 520 -24.25 -10.26 -20.27
CA HIS A 520 -23.68 -9.07 -19.64
C HIS A 520 -23.28 -9.32 -18.18
N PHE A 521 -22.11 -8.84 -17.77
CA PHE A 521 -21.63 -8.91 -16.40
C PHE A 521 -21.72 -7.56 -15.70
N VAL A 522 -22.27 -7.57 -14.47
CA VAL A 522 -22.35 -6.41 -13.56
C VAL A 522 -21.57 -6.69 -12.28
N GLN A 523 -21.11 -5.64 -11.59
CA GLN A 523 -20.52 -5.80 -10.25
C GLN A 523 -21.64 -5.74 -9.19
N VAL A 524 -21.57 -6.63 -8.19
CA VAL A 524 -22.59 -6.78 -7.15
C VAL A 524 -21.94 -6.64 -5.77
N ASP A 525 -22.47 -5.74 -4.94
CA ASP A 525 -22.15 -5.68 -3.53
C ASP A 525 -23.17 -6.50 -2.73
N LEU A 526 -22.69 -7.37 -1.85
CA LEU A 526 -23.54 -8.07 -0.88
C LEU A 526 -23.52 -7.35 0.48
N LYS A 527 -24.60 -7.51 1.25
CA LYS A 527 -24.65 -7.06 2.66
C LYS A 527 -23.63 -7.85 3.50
N ALA A 528 -23.15 -7.29 4.59
CA ALA A 528 -22.27 -8.00 5.52
C ALA A 528 -22.94 -9.28 6.05
N CYS A 529 -22.18 -10.38 6.16
CA CYS A 529 -22.67 -11.69 6.58
C CYS A 529 -23.80 -12.27 5.70
N SER A 530 -23.91 -11.86 4.43
CA SER A 530 -24.86 -12.47 3.48
C SER A 530 -24.57 -13.97 3.26
N PRO A 531 -25.60 -14.76 2.92
CA PRO A 531 -25.43 -16.09 2.35
C PRO A 531 -24.50 -16.05 1.13
N MET A 532 -23.64 -17.05 1.00
CA MET A 532 -22.66 -17.16 -0.10
C MET A 532 -22.83 -18.49 -0.83
N PRO A 533 -22.77 -18.52 -2.17
CA PRO A 533 -22.83 -19.78 -2.92
C PRO A 533 -21.72 -20.76 -2.50
N PRO A 534 -21.92 -22.08 -2.67
CA PRO A 534 -20.88 -23.07 -2.39
C PRO A 534 -19.58 -22.81 -3.15
N ILE A 535 -18.47 -23.28 -2.57
CA ILE A 535 -17.15 -23.18 -3.18
C ILE A 535 -17.08 -24.08 -4.42
N ALA A 536 -16.54 -23.53 -5.51
CA ALA A 536 -16.29 -24.22 -6.77
C ALA A 536 -15.47 -25.52 -6.58
N ASN A 537 -15.95 -26.63 -7.14
CA ASN A 537 -15.40 -27.97 -6.95
C ASN A 537 -13.91 -28.08 -7.34
N TYR A 538 -13.50 -27.39 -8.41
CA TYR A 538 -12.13 -27.39 -8.92
C TYR A 538 -11.15 -26.78 -7.92
N TRP A 539 -11.60 -25.85 -7.07
CA TRP A 539 -10.76 -25.32 -5.99
C TRP A 539 -10.31 -26.45 -5.04
N PHE A 540 -11.20 -27.38 -4.69
CA PHE A 540 -10.83 -28.52 -3.84
C PHE A 540 -9.86 -29.50 -4.51
N LYS A 541 -9.82 -29.55 -5.85
CA LYS A 541 -8.93 -30.43 -6.62
C LYS A 541 -7.55 -29.80 -6.88
N PHE A 542 -7.49 -28.48 -7.05
CA PHE A 542 -6.30 -27.79 -7.58
C PHE A 542 -5.65 -26.78 -6.61
N ARG A 543 -6.25 -26.50 -5.44
CA ARG A 543 -5.63 -25.63 -4.42
C ARG A 543 -4.32 -26.21 -3.86
N TRP A 544 -3.37 -25.33 -3.54
CA TRP A 544 -2.14 -25.65 -2.82
C TRP A 544 -2.41 -25.79 -1.32
N GLU A 545 -1.44 -26.31 -0.57
CA GLU A 545 -1.56 -26.58 0.87
C GLU A 545 -1.88 -25.32 1.67
N GLU A 546 -1.26 -24.20 1.31
CA GLU A 546 -1.43 -22.87 1.89
C GLU A 546 -2.88 -22.36 1.78
N ALA A 547 -3.57 -22.67 0.69
CA ALA A 547 -4.92 -22.18 0.45
C ALA A 547 -5.99 -22.91 1.28
N LYS A 548 -5.69 -24.07 1.88
CA LYS A 548 -6.65 -24.81 2.73
C LYS A 548 -7.25 -23.97 3.87
N GLU A 549 -6.52 -22.97 4.37
CA GLU A 549 -6.99 -22.05 5.41
C GLU A 549 -8.26 -21.26 5.01
N TRP A 550 -8.57 -21.12 3.72
CA TRP A 550 -9.81 -20.48 3.26
C TRP A 550 -11.09 -21.30 3.50
N GLU A 551 -10.98 -22.63 3.57
CA GLU A 551 -12.10 -23.59 3.46
C GLU A 551 -13.19 -23.39 4.53
N THR A 552 -12.79 -22.96 5.74
CA THR A 552 -13.66 -22.84 6.91
C THR A 552 -14.15 -21.41 7.18
N LEU A 553 -13.64 -20.41 6.47
CA LEU A 553 -13.93 -18.99 6.74
C LEU A 553 -15.38 -18.58 6.43
N PHE A 554 -16.02 -19.30 5.51
CA PHE A 554 -17.35 -18.97 4.97
C PHE A 554 -18.40 -20.06 5.18
N SER A 555 -18.11 -21.10 5.97
CA SER A 555 -18.99 -22.27 6.11
C SER A 555 -20.41 -21.90 6.57
N LEU A 556 -20.56 -20.93 7.49
CA LEU A 556 -21.88 -20.48 7.95
C LEU A 556 -22.67 -19.76 6.85
N GLN A 557 -22.02 -18.93 6.05
CA GLN A 557 -22.62 -18.23 4.91
C GLN A 557 -23.01 -19.22 3.79
N ILE A 558 -22.21 -20.29 3.60
CA ILE A 558 -22.46 -21.34 2.61
C ILE A 558 -23.65 -22.21 3.02
N GLU A 559 -23.73 -22.65 4.27
CA GLU A 559 -24.91 -23.38 4.75
C GLU A 559 -26.17 -22.51 4.74
N ALA A 560 -26.07 -21.22 5.07
CA ALA A 560 -27.17 -20.28 4.93
C ALA A 560 -27.65 -20.13 3.47
N PHE A 561 -26.76 -20.22 2.48
CA PHE A 561 -27.14 -20.16 1.06
C PHE A 561 -27.83 -21.44 0.59
N LYS A 562 -27.27 -22.61 0.94
CA LYS A 562 -27.87 -23.92 0.64
C LYS A 562 -29.28 -24.05 1.23
N ALA A 563 -29.54 -23.42 2.37
CA ALA A 563 -30.85 -23.44 3.03
C ALA A 563 -31.91 -22.55 2.34
N ILE A 564 -31.52 -21.60 1.49
CA ILE A 564 -32.46 -20.67 0.83
C ILE A 564 -32.55 -20.85 -0.69
N ILE A 565 -31.55 -21.44 -1.34
CA ILE A 565 -31.52 -21.58 -2.80
C ILE A 565 -32.32 -22.80 -3.28
N GLY A 566 -33.02 -22.67 -4.41
CA GLY A 566 -33.72 -23.78 -5.05
C GLY A 566 -32.80 -24.70 -5.85
N SER A 567 -33.30 -25.88 -6.20
CA SER A 567 -32.59 -26.87 -7.03
C SER A 567 -32.53 -26.51 -8.52
N ASP A 568 -33.14 -25.40 -8.91
CA ASP A 568 -33.15 -24.81 -10.25
C ASP A 568 -31.86 -24.04 -10.57
N VAL A 569 -31.06 -23.70 -9.55
CA VAL A 569 -29.77 -23.01 -9.69
C VAL A 569 -28.63 -24.00 -9.47
N ALA A 570 -27.71 -24.10 -10.43
CA ALA A 570 -26.51 -24.93 -10.28
C ALA A 570 -25.55 -24.33 -9.23
N THR A 571 -25.17 -25.12 -8.23
CA THR A 571 -24.27 -24.71 -7.14
C THR A 571 -22.95 -25.50 -7.13
N ALA A 572 -22.57 -26.04 -8.28
CA ALA A 572 -21.39 -26.87 -8.49
C ALA A 572 -20.87 -26.68 -9.92
N GLU A 573 -19.58 -26.94 -10.12
CA GLU A 573 -19.01 -27.13 -11.45
C GLU A 573 -19.27 -28.57 -11.89
N SER A 574 -19.76 -28.74 -13.12
CA SER A 574 -19.83 -30.04 -13.77
C SER A 574 -18.43 -30.47 -14.20
N PHE A 575 -17.96 -31.59 -13.66
CA PHE A 575 -16.82 -32.29 -14.27
C PHE A 575 -17.29 -32.87 -15.60
N ASP A 576 -16.59 -32.57 -16.70
CA ASP A 576 -16.65 -33.44 -17.87
C ASP A 576 -16.07 -34.80 -17.45
N VAL A 577 -16.93 -35.83 -17.48
CA VAL A 577 -16.56 -37.21 -17.19
C VAL A 577 -16.26 -37.89 -18.52
N ASP A 578 -15.03 -37.71 -19.00
CA ASP A 578 -14.39 -38.56 -20.01
C ASP A 578 -13.75 -39.80 -19.33
#